data_AF-A0AAU8FGI9-F1
#
_entry.id   AF-A0AAU8FGI9-F1
#
_cell.length_a   1.000
_cell.length_b   1.000
_cell.length_c   1.000
_cell.angle_alpha   90.00
_cell.angle_beta   90.00
_cell.angle_gamma   90.00
#
_symmetry.space_group_name_H-M   'P 1'
#
loop_
_entity.id
_entity.type
_entity.pdbx_description
1 polymer ?
#
loop_
_entity_poly.entity_id
_entity_poly.type
_entity_poly.pdbx_seq_one_letter_code
_entity_poly.pdbx_strand_id
1 'polypeptide(L)'
;MEVTSIDMYGQNDRLVIKAGLKGSINGDIYLKGVPYYDPATQQLSLRGLDYDLDTRNTIVRTAGWLLQGQFSRIMERKMVFPVGDQIADAKNTIRKTLSNYKVTEGVVVKGILSDIVPDKVYLTPKHLYSVVFATGKVNLKVAGLKGI
;
A
#
# COMPACT_ATOMS: atom_id res chain seq x y z
N MET A 1 3.11 8.71 -26.43
CA MET A 1 2.03 8.53 -25.44
C MET A 1 2.58 8.99 -24.12
N GLU A 2 1.85 9.85 -23.41
CA GLU A 2 2.27 10.48 -22.16
C GLU A 2 1.22 10.23 -21.08
N VAL A 3 1.66 10.00 -19.84
CA VAL A 3 0.78 9.95 -18.66
C VAL A 3 0.76 11.35 -18.03
N THR A 4 -0.41 11.98 -18.01
CA THR A 4 -0.57 13.37 -17.55
C THR A 4 -1.01 13.48 -16.09
N SER A 5 -1.64 12.43 -15.55
CA SER A 5 -2.11 12.39 -14.17
C SER A 5 -2.23 10.96 -13.69
N ILE A 6 -2.05 10.77 -12.38
CA ILE A 6 -2.34 9.52 -11.66
C ILE A 6 -3.10 9.89 -10.40
N ASP A 7 -4.24 9.24 -10.19
CA ASP A 7 -5.03 9.32 -8.97
C ASP A 7 -5.39 7.91 -8.49
N MET A 8 -5.48 7.73 -7.18
CA MET A 8 -5.75 6.45 -6.55
C MET A 8 -6.70 6.59 -5.38
N TYR A 9 -7.72 5.74 -5.36
CA TYR A 9 -8.69 5.71 -4.26
C TYR A 9 -9.27 4.32 -4.09
N GLY A 10 -9.72 4.03 -2.87
CA GLY A 10 -10.46 2.81 -2.58
C GLY A 10 -11.93 2.94 -2.95
N GLN A 11 -12.46 1.91 -3.60
CA GLN A 11 -13.88 1.74 -3.86
C GLN A 11 -14.27 0.31 -3.46
N ASN A 12 -15.07 0.19 -2.40
CA ASN A 12 -15.34 -1.09 -1.73
C ASN A 12 -14.01 -1.75 -1.28
N ASP A 13 -13.73 -2.97 -1.74
CA ASP A 13 -12.50 -3.73 -1.51
C ASP A 13 -11.46 -3.57 -2.62
N ARG A 14 -11.72 -2.72 -3.63
CA ARG A 14 -10.88 -2.57 -4.82
C ARG A 14 -10.16 -1.22 -4.83
N LEU A 15 -8.86 -1.25 -5.11
CA LEU A 15 -8.10 -0.05 -5.42
C LEU A 15 -8.38 0.35 -6.86
N VAL A 16 -8.80 1.60 -7.05
CA VAL A 16 -8.98 2.22 -8.36
C VAL A 16 -7.78 3.10 -8.65
N ILE A 17 -7.13 2.85 -9.78
CA ILE A 17 -6.06 3.68 -10.32
C ILE A 17 -6.61 4.36 -11.57
N LYS A 18 -6.74 5.68 -11.51
CA LYS A 18 -7.10 6.53 -12.65
C LYS A 18 -5.82 7.12 -13.24
N ALA A 19 -5.58 6.91 -14.53
CA ALA A 19 -4.48 7.54 -15.23
C ALA A 19 -4.98 8.34 -16.44
N GLY A 20 -4.62 9.62 -16.50
CA GLY A 20 -4.87 10.47 -17.66
C GLY A 20 -3.81 10.24 -18.72
N LEU A 21 -4.22 10.02 -19.97
CA LEU A 21 -3.33 9.77 -21.10
C LEU A 21 -3.49 10.84 -22.19
N LYS A 22 -2.37 11.22 -22.81
CA LYS A 22 -2.31 12.11 -23.97
C LYS A 22 -1.44 11.55 -25.10
N GLY A 23 -1.86 11.75 -26.35
CA GLY A 23 -1.18 11.31 -27.56
C GLY A 23 -2.04 10.40 -28.42
N SER A 24 -1.60 9.15 -28.62
CA SER A 24 -2.32 8.13 -29.42
C SER A 24 -3.67 7.75 -28.82
N ILE A 25 -3.80 7.84 -27.49
CA ILE A 25 -5.05 7.72 -26.75
C ILE A 25 -5.18 8.98 -25.89
N ASN A 26 -6.30 9.70 -26.03
CA ASN A 26 -6.63 10.87 -25.22
C ASN A 26 -7.83 10.55 -24.34
N GLY A 27 -7.66 10.61 -23.02
CA GLY A 27 -8.71 10.31 -22.04
C GLY A 27 -8.18 9.70 -20.76
N ASP A 28 -9.09 9.26 -19.91
CA ASP A 28 -8.77 8.62 -18.65
C ASP A 28 -8.90 7.10 -18.79
N ILE A 29 -7.96 6.38 -18.18
CA ILE A 29 -8.04 4.94 -18.02
C ILE A 29 -8.22 4.59 -16.55
N TYR A 30 -9.04 3.57 -16.27
CA TYR A 30 -9.27 3.10 -14.91
C TYR A 30 -8.89 1.64 -14.78
N LEU A 31 -8.03 1.35 -13.81
CA LEU A 31 -7.63 0.01 -13.42
C LEU A 31 -8.14 -0.26 -12.02
N LYS A 32 -8.84 -1.39 -11.83
CA LYS A 32 -9.52 -1.72 -10.57
C LYS A 32 -9.12 -3.13 -10.15
N GLY A 33 -8.53 -3.29 -8.98
CA GLY A 33 -8.10 -4.61 -8.51
C GLY A 33 -8.09 -4.68 -6.99
N VAL A 34 -8.11 -5.90 -6.44
CA VAL A 34 -8.05 -6.10 -4.99
C VAL A 34 -6.59 -6.12 -4.56
N PRO A 35 -6.14 -5.21 -3.67
CA PRO A 35 -4.79 -5.24 -3.14
C PRO A 35 -4.51 -6.55 -2.40
N TYR A 36 -3.37 -7.15 -2.70
CA TYR A 36 -2.92 -8.38 -2.07
C TYR A 36 -1.44 -8.28 -1.71
N TYR A 37 -1.15 -8.54 -0.44
CA TYR A 37 0.22 -8.65 0.06
C TYR A 37 0.60 -10.11 0.20
N ASP A 38 1.75 -10.46 -0.38
CA ASP A 38 2.39 -11.76 -0.21
C ASP A 38 3.49 -11.66 0.85
N PRO A 39 3.33 -12.28 2.03
CA PRO A 39 4.34 -12.22 3.09
C PRO A 39 5.62 -13.01 2.76
N ALA A 40 5.56 -14.01 1.87
CA ALA A 40 6.72 -14.82 1.51
C ALA A 40 7.65 -14.08 0.55
N THR A 41 7.09 -13.33 -0.41
CA THR A 41 7.87 -12.53 -1.37
C THR A 41 8.00 -11.06 -0.97
N GLN A 42 7.26 -10.62 0.06
CA GLN A 42 7.15 -9.23 0.49
C GLN A 42 6.72 -8.29 -0.63
N GLN A 43 5.75 -8.73 -1.44
CA GLN A 43 5.24 -7.99 -2.60
C GLN A 43 3.78 -7.60 -2.39
N LEU A 44 3.47 -6.36 -2.75
CA LEU A 44 2.10 -5.89 -2.92
C LEU A 44 1.72 -6.01 -4.39
N SER A 45 0.54 -6.56 -4.67
CA SER A 45 0.01 -6.74 -6.02
C SER A 45 -1.48 -6.38 -6.08
N LEU A 46 -2.01 -6.23 -7.28
CA LEU A 46 -3.45 -6.15 -7.51
C LEU A 46 -3.93 -7.44 -8.16
N ARG A 47 -4.88 -8.13 -7.53
CA ARG A 47 -5.51 -9.35 -8.06
C ARG A 47 -6.86 -9.04 -8.69
N GLY A 48 -7.22 -9.81 -9.72
CA GLY A 48 -8.53 -9.69 -10.37
C GLY A 48 -8.68 -8.31 -10.99
N LEU A 49 -7.70 -7.93 -11.81
CA LEU A 49 -7.61 -6.60 -12.38
C LEU A 49 -8.65 -6.42 -13.49
N ASP A 50 -9.66 -5.60 -13.21
CA ASP A 50 -10.62 -5.11 -14.19
C ASP A 50 -10.17 -3.77 -14.76
N TYR A 51 -10.49 -3.55 -16.02
CA TYR A 51 -10.11 -2.37 -16.76
C TYR A 51 -11.35 -1.72 -17.34
N ASP A 52 -11.52 -0.43 -17.06
CA ASP A 52 -12.61 0.37 -17.57
C ASP A 52 -12.05 1.58 -18.32
N LEU A 53 -12.46 1.74 -19.57
CA LEU A 53 -12.00 2.78 -20.47
C LEU A 53 -13.08 3.82 -20.67
N ASP A 54 -12.96 4.94 -19.95
CA ASP A 54 -13.76 6.13 -20.25
C ASP A 54 -12.98 7.08 -21.16
N THR A 55 -12.83 6.67 -22.42
CA THR A 55 -12.18 7.49 -23.44
C THR A 55 -13.18 8.39 -24.16
N ARG A 56 -12.78 9.62 -24.46
CA ARG A 56 -13.56 10.54 -25.31
C ARG A 56 -13.61 10.09 -26.77
N ASN A 57 -12.65 9.28 -27.22
CA ASN A 57 -12.64 8.73 -28.58
C ASN A 57 -13.47 7.44 -28.66
N THR A 58 -14.55 7.47 -29.44
CA THR A 58 -15.48 6.36 -29.71
C THR A 58 -14.83 5.16 -30.43
N ILE A 59 -13.72 5.38 -31.17
CA ILE A 59 -12.99 4.33 -31.90
C ILE A 59 -12.29 3.32 -30.97
N VAL A 60 -11.88 3.75 -29.76
CA VAL A 60 -11.25 2.86 -28.76
C VAL A 60 -12.29 1.97 -28.07
N ARG A 61 -13.55 2.43 -27.97
CA ARG A 61 -14.65 1.66 -27.36
C ARG A 61 -14.98 0.40 -28.16
N THR A 62 -14.83 0.41 -29.49
CA THR A 62 -15.20 -0.70 -30.38
C THR A 62 -14.11 -1.77 -30.58
N ALA A 63 -12.83 -1.46 -30.33
CA ALA A 63 -11.73 -2.44 -30.32
C ALA A 63 -11.48 -3.07 -28.92
N GLY A 64 -12.27 -2.67 -27.92
CA GLY A 64 -11.93 -2.74 -26.50
C GLY A 64 -11.87 -4.15 -25.88
N TRP A 65 -12.73 -5.10 -26.28
CA TRP A 65 -12.91 -6.34 -25.50
C TRP A 65 -11.79 -7.38 -25.63
N LEU A 66 -11.19 -7.51 -26.82
CA LEU A 66 -10.11 -8.49 -27.06
C LEU A 66 -8.75 -7.97 -26.57
N LEU A 67 -8.56 -6.65 -26.60
CA LEU A 67 -7.42 -5.97 -25.99
C LEU A 67 -7.54 -5.88 -24.47
N GLN A 68 -8.76 -5.77 -23.93
CA GLN A 68 -9.05 -5.77 -22.48
C GLN A 68 -8.44 -6.98 -21.78
N GLY A 69 -8.69 -8.20 -22.26
CA GLY A 69 -8.20 -9.42 -21.61
C GLY A 69 -6.68 -9.56 -21.61
N GLN A 70 -6.00 -9.24 -22.73
CA GLN A 70 -4.54 -9.30 -22.80
C GLN A 70 -3.87 -8.17 -22.01
N PHE A 71 -4.42 -6.95 -22.09
CA PHE A 71 -3.93 -5.80 -21.38
C PHE A 71 -4.06 -5.96 -19.86
N SER A 72 -5.24 -6.37 -19.36
CA SER A 72 -5.43 -6.65 -17.93
C SER A 72 -4.44 -7.67 -17.41
N ARG A 73 -4.20 -8.78 -18.14
CA ARG A 73 -3.19 -9.78 -17.75
C ARG A 73 -1.77 -9.25 -17.76
N ILE A 74 -1.40 -8.41 -18.73
CA ILE A 74 -0.08 -7.78 -18.78
C ILE A 74 0.08 -6.84 -17.57
N MET A 75 -0.93 -6.00 -17.31
CA MET A 75 -0.90 -5.06 -16.20
C MET A 75 -0.91 -5.76 -14.85
N GLU A 76 -1.69 -6.81 -14.67
CA GLU A 76 -1.69 -7.62 -13.43
C GLU A 76 -0.30 -8.19 -13.13
N ARG A 77 0.43 -8.67 -14.15
CA ARG A 77 1.83 -9.14 -13.99
C ARG A 77 2.83 -8.01 -13.71
N LYS A 78 2.51 -6.77 -14.09
CA LYS A 78 3.41 -5.61 -13.96
C LYS A 78 3.12 -4.78 -12.71
N MET A 79 1.89 -4.83 -12.18
CA MET A 79 1.46 -4.16 -10.96
C MET A 79 1.85 -4.96 -9.72
N VAL A 80 3.15 -5.23 -9.62
CA VAL A 80 3.78 -5.93 -8.50
C VAL A 80 4.84 -4.99 -7.93
N PHE A 81 4.65 -4.63 -6.67
CA PHE A 81 5.48 -3.65 -5.97
C PHE A 81 6.21 -4.35 -4.83
N PRO A 82 7.54 -4.49 -4.90
CA PRO A 82 8.31 -4.97 -3.75
C PRO A 82 8.21 -3.93 -2.63
N VAL A 83 7.78 -4.38 -1.44
CA VAL A 83 7.63 -3.52 -0.26
C VAL A 83 8.56 -3.93 0.90
N GLY A 84 9.48 -4.86 0.63
CA GLY A 84 10.41 -5.42 1.62
C GLY A 84 11.28 -4.36 2.29
N ASP A 85 11.84 -3.42 1.51
CA ASP A 85 12.69 -2.35 2.03
C ASP A 85 11.91 -1.40 2.93
N GLN A 86 10.69 -1.01 2.53
CA GLN A 86 9.81 -0.15 3.32
C GLN A 86 9.43 -0.83 4.65
N ILE A 87 9.18 -2.15 4.61
CA ILE A 87 8.95 -2.95 5.82
C ILE A 87 10.20 -2.98 6.69
N ALA A 88 11.39 -3.17 6.11
CA ALA A 88 12.66 -3.19 6.85
C ALA A 88 12.95 -1.83 7.52
N ASP A 89 12.71 -0.73 6.81
CA ASP A 89 12.86 0.62 7.33
C ASP A 89 11.86 0.91 8.45
N ALA A 90 10.60 0.50 8.30
CA ALA A 90 9.60 0.60 9.36
C ALA A 90 10.03 -0.20 10.60
N LYS A 91 10.52 -1.43 10.42
CA LYS A 91 11.05 -2.26 11.52
C LYS A 91 12.20 -1.56 12.23
N ASN A 92 13.17 -1.04 11.48
CA ASN A 92 14.33 -0.35 12.03
C ASN A 92 13.94 0.92 12.78
N THR A 93 12.96 1.67 12.26
CA THR A 93 12.42 2.85 12.91
C THR A 93 11.78 2.48 14.25
N ILE A 94 10.91 1.47 14.27
CA ILE A 94 10.25 1.00 15.51
C ILE A 94 11.29 0.52 16.53
N ARG A 95 12.30 -0.26 16.11
CA ARG A 95 13.40 -0.70 16.99
C ARG A 95 14.13 0.48 17.63
N LYS A 96 14.51 1.47 16.82
CA LYS A 96 15.22 2.67 17.31
C LYS A 96 14.36 3.45 18.29
N THR A 97 13.10 3.69 17.95
CA THR A 97 12.17 4.44 18.81
C THR A 97 11.97 3.74 20.15
N LEU A 98 11.73 2.43 20.15
CA LEU A 98 11.48 1.68 21.40
C LEU A 98 12.71 1.52 22.29
N SER A 99 13.93 1.69 21.78
CA SER A 99 15.16 1.49 22.55
C SER A 99 15.28 2.42 23.78
N ASN A 100 14.72 3.64 23.69
CA ASN A 100 14.73 4.63 24.76
C ASN A 100 13.60 5.66 24.59
N TYR A 101 12.36 5.20 24.51
CA TYR A 101 11.20 6.06 24.29
C TYR A 101 10.79 6.78 25.58
N LYS A 102 10.94 8.10 25.63
CA LYS A 102 10.43 8.92 26.74
C LYS A 102 8.93 9.17 26.52
N VAL A 103 8.09 8.56 27.35
CA VAL A 103 6.62 8.72 27.29
C VAL A 103 6.22 10.07 27.86
N THR A 104 6.75 10.38 29.05
CA THR A 104 6.59 11.65 29.73
C THR A 104 7.80 11.88 30.65
N GLU A 105 7.86 13.01 31.33
CA GLU A 105 8.88 13.24 32.34
C GLU A 105 8.82 12.17 33.43
N GLY A 106 9.99 11.62 33.76
CA GLY A 106 10.11 10.52 34.73
C GLY A 106 9.61 9.16 34.25
N VAL A 107 9.08 9.00 33.04
CA VAL A 107 8.59 7.70 32.52
C VAL A 107 9.27 7.38 31.19
N VAL A 108 10.09 6.34 31.18
CA VAL A 108 10.85 5.88 30.01
C VAL A 108 10.52 4.42 29.73
N VAL A 109 10.20 4.12 28.48
CA VAL A 109 10.02 2.77 27.96
C VAL A 109 11.30 2.34 27.24
N LYS A 110 11.77 1.14 27.57
CA LYS A 110 12.84 0.44 26.85
C LYS A 110 12.32 -0.89 26.33
N GLY A 111 12.07 -0.96 25.04
CA GLY A 111 11.63 -2.14 24.33
C GLY A 111 12.75 -2.80 23.54
N ILE A 112 12.82 -4.13 23.60
CA ILE A 112 13.57 -4.96 22.67
C ILE A 112 12.55 -5.67 21.80
N LEU A 113 12.53 -5.32 20.52
CA LEU A 113 11.63 -5.88 19.54
C LEU A 113 12.27 -7.12 18.90
N SER A 114 11.63 -8.28 19.08
CA SER A 114 12.08 -9.56 18.53
C SER A 114 11.68 -9.69 17.07
N ASP A 115 10.38 -9.54 16.77
CA ASP A 115 9.88 -9.63 15.41
C ASP A 115 8.70 -8.68 15.14
N ILE A 116 8.49 -8.39 13.86
CA ILE A 116 7.39 -7.62 13.32
C ILE A 116 6.93 -8.32 12.05
N VAL A 117 5.67 -8.72 11.99
CA VAL A 117 5.10 -9.40 10.83
C VAL A 117 3.87 -8.61 10.36
N PRO A 118 3.90 -8.05 9.14
CA PRO A 118 2.69 -7.57 8.49
C PRO A 118 1.76 -8.76 8.24
N ASP A 119 0.50 -8.66 8.65
CA ASP A 119 -0.53 -9.64 8.36
C ASP A 119 -1.21 -9.27 7.04
N LYS A 120 -2.49 -8.88 7.08
CA LYS A 120 -3.26 -8.50 5.89
C LYS A 120 -3.16 -7.02 5.60
N VAL A 121 -3.39 -6.70 4.34
CA VAL A 121 -3.58 -5.34 3.86
C VAL A 121 -5.07 -5.04 3.77
N TYR A 122 -5.44 -3.84 4.20
CA TYR A 122 -6.78 -3.31 4.22
C TYR A 122 -6.83 -2.02 3.41
N LEU A 123 -7.92 -1.88 2.67
CA LEU A 123 -8.17 -0.72 1.84
C LEU A 123 -9.28 0.13 2.45
N THR A 124 -9.04 1.44 2.46
CA THR A 124 -10.05 2.47 2.72
C THR A 124 -10.15 3.37 1.51
N PRO A 125 -11.14 4.29 1.44
CA PRO A 125 -11.24 5.20 0.32
C PRO A 125 -9.98 6.04 0.05
N LYS A 126 -9.15 6.32 1.07
CA LYS A 126 -7.97 7.18 0.94
C LYS A 126 -6.63 6.50 1.20
N HIS A 127 -6.64 5.37 1.93
CA HIS A 127 -5.43 4.77 2.45
C HIS A 127 -5.44 3.25 2.28
N LEU A 128 -4.26 2.71 2.00
CA LEU A 128 -3.94 1.31 2.13
C LEU A 128 -3.11 1.16 3.42
N TYR A 129 -3.54 0.31 4.34
CA TYR A 129 -2.79 0.03 5.56
C TYR A 129 -2.71 -1.46 5.84
N SER A 130 -1.76 -1.87 6.66
CA SER A 130 -1.65 -3.26 7.12
C SER A 130 -1.72 -3.31 8.64
N VAL A 131 -2.35 -4.36 9.16
CA VAL A 131 -2.22 -4.71 10.57
C VAL A 131 -0.88 -5.43 10.75
N VAL A 132 -0.11 -4.99 11.73
CA VAL A 132 1.23 -5.50 11.97
C VAL A 132 1.29 -6.08 13.38
N PHE A 133 1.73 -7.34 13.49
CA PHE A 133 1.95 -7.99 14.76
C PHE A 133 3.41 -7.85 15.17
N ALA A 134 3.65 -7.28 16.35
CA ALA A 134 4.97 -7.08 16.90
C ALA A 134 5.12 -7.91 18.19
N THR A 135 6.24 -8.63 18.33
CA THR A 135 6.57 -9.38 19.55
C THR A 135 7.90 -8.90 20.11
N GLY A 136 8.01 -8.85 21.44
CA GLY A 136 9.21 -8.36 22.09
C GLY A 136 9.08 -8.29 23.61
N LYS A 137 10.11 -7.74 24.24
CA LYS A 137 10.15 -7.46 25.68
C LYS A 137 10.11 -5.95 25.90
N VAL A 138 9.31 -5.51 26.85
CA VAL A 138 9.20 -4.10 27.22
C VAL A 138 9.51 -3.94 28.69
N ASN A 139 10.41 -3.02 29.01
CA ASN A 139 10.72 -2.59 30.36
C ASN A 139 10.27 -1.14 30.54
N LEU A 140 9.48 -0.89 31.56
CA LEU A 140 9.06 0.45 31.95
C LEU A 140 9.92 0.92 33.12
N LYS A 141 10.61 2.04 32.97
CA LYS A 141 11.32 2.71 34.06
C LYS A 141 10.57 3.97 34.46
N VAL A 142 10.18 4.01 35.73
CA VAL A 142 9.58 5.19 36.37
C VAL A 142 10.59 5.77 37.36
N ALA A 143 10.92 7.04 37.23
CA ALA A 143 11.86 7.75 38.08
C ALA A 143 11.37 9.19 38.30
N GLY A 144 11.13 9.57 39.56
CA GLY A 144 10.80 10.95 39.89
C GLY A 144 9.39 11.39 39.51
N LEU A 145 8.38 10.53 39.71
CA LEU A 145 7.00 11.03 39.81
C LEU A 145 6.96 12.01 40.98
N LYS A 146 6.94 13.33 40.68
CA LYS A 146 6.62 14.33 41.70
C LYS A 146 5.21 14.00 42.19
N GLY A 147 5.10 13.79 43.50
CA GLY A 147 3.88 13.34 44.15
C GLY A 147 2.66 14.16 43.74
N ILE A 148 1.54 13.45 43.65
CA ILE A 148 0.20 14.03 43.78
C ILE A 148 0.09 14.68 45.16
#